data_AF-A0A2V9SLY8-F1
#
_entry.id   AF-A0A2V9SLY8-F1
#
_cell.length_a   1.000
_cell.length_b   1.000
_cell.length_c   1.000
_cell.angle_alpha   90.00
_cell.angle_beta   90.00
_cell.angle_gamma   90.00
#
_symmetry.space_group_name_H-M   'P 1'
#
loop_
_entity.id
_entity.type
_entity.pdbx_description
1 polymer ?
#
loop_
_entity_poly.entity_id
_entity_poly.type
_entity_poly.pdbx_seq_one_letter_code
_entity_poly.pdbx_strand_id
1 'polypeptide(L)'
;MPPLSDITAFVKQAARDAGFGLAGIASVRDFPELDRFADWIDAGHAGDMEYLKARHEAGQLKRASLRSTIPWARSVIVCAINYNTAQPLSTQVNDSRRGWISRYAWGQEDYHNAVMKRLRLVEAALNQHCSDPRGQTTAKDSAVRDPLSAGQPQTRCYVDTGPVVERV
;
A
#
# COMPACT_ATOMS: atom_id res chain seq x y z
N MET A 1 -4.58 23.20 3.83
CA MET A 1 -4.64 21.73 3.93
C MET A 1 -5.47 21.38 5.17
N PRO A 2 -6.38 20.40 5.11
CA PRO A 2 -7.17 19.98 6.29
C PRO A 2 -6.30 19.36 7.40
N PRO A 3 -6.80 19.30 8.65
CA PRO A 3 -6.11 18.62 9.76
C PRO A 3 -5.83 17.14 9.47
N LEU A 4 -4.75 16.60 10.04
CA LEU A 4 -4.36 15.18 9.85
C LEU A 4 -5.44 14.17 10.25
N SER A 5 -6.22 14.46 11.30
CA SER A 5 -7.33 13.61 11.74
C SER A 5 -8.45 13.54 10.70
N ASP A 6 -8.76 14.67 10.07
CA ASP A 6 -9.74 14.76 8.98
C ASP A 6 -9.26 13.98 7.74
N ILE A 7 -8.00 14.17 7.33
CA ILE A 7 -7.39 13.41 6.22
C ILE A 7 -7.45 11.90 6.49
N THR A 8 -7.17 11.49 7.72
CA THR A 8 -7.20 10.09 8.13
C THR A 8 -8.60 9.48 7.99
N ALA A 9 -9.62 10.19 8.47
CA ALA A 9 -11.01 9.73 8.36
C ALA A 9 -11.46 9.70 6.89
N PHE A 10 -11.16 10.76 6.14
CA PHE A 10 -11.50 10.90 4.74
C PHE A 10 -10.90 9.79 3.89
N VAL A 11 -9.59 9.53 3.99
CA VAL A 11 -8.93 8.56 3.11
C VAL A 11 -9.39 7.13 3.38
N LYS A 12 -9.73 6.81 4.64
CA LYS A 12 -10.34 5.52 4.99
C LYS A 12 -11.74 5.39 4.39
N GLN A 13 -12.52 6.47 4.33
CA GLN A 13 -13.82 6.48 3.66
C GLN A 13 -13.65 6.33 2.15
N ALA A 14 -12.77 7.12 1.53
CA ALA A 14 -12.48 7.03 0.10
C ALA A 14 -12.01 5.61 -0.31
N ALA A 15 -11.23 4.94 0.54
CA ALA A 15 -10.85 3.55 0.32
C ALA A 15 -12.06 2.59 0.35
N ARG A 16 -12.98 2.74 1.30
CA ARG A 16 -14.22 1.95 1.33
C ARG A 16 -15.06 2.19 0.08
N ASP A 17 -15.21 3.45 -0.32
CA ASP A 17 -15.99 3.83 -1.51
C ASP A 17 -15.36 3.29 -2.80
N ALA A 18 -14.03 3.19 -2.85
CA ALA A 18 -13.29 2.53 -3.93
C ALA A 18 -13.37 0.99 -3.89
N GLY A 19 -14.04 0.40 -2.90
CA GLY A 19 -14.28 -1.04 -2.80
C GLY A 19 -13.22 -1.82 -2.01
N PHE A 20 -12.40 -1.15 -1.19
CA PHE A 20 -11.53 -1.84 -0.25
C PHE A 20 -12.29 -2.24 1.02
N GLY A 21 -12.07 -3.48 1.48
CA GLY A 21 -12.69 -3.98 2.70
C GLY A 21 -12.01 -3.44 3.97
N LEU A 22 -10.72 -3.12 3.89
CA LEU A 22 -9.94 -2.53 4.98
C LEU A 22 -8.99 -1.46 4.46
N ALA A 23 -8.74 -0.45 5.30
CA ALA A 23 -7.74 0.58 5.05
C ALA A 23 -7.07 1.03 6.37
N GLY A 24 -5.75 1.02 6.39
CA GLY A 24 -4.91 1.45 7.51
C GLY A 24 -3.90 2.51 7.08
N ILE A 25 -3.37 3.25 8.05
CA ILE A 25 -2.30 4.24 7.83
C ILE A 25 -1.19 3.94 8.83
N ALA A 26 0.04 3.82 8.33
CA ALA A 26 1.23 3.61 9.13
C ALA A 26 2.24 4.74 8.88
N SER A 27 3.03 5.10 9.89
CA SER A 27 4.16 6.02 9.71
C SER A 27 5.33 5.27 9.06
N VAL A 28 6.05 5.96 8.16
CA VAL A 28 7.31 5.44 7.62
C VAL A 28 8.39 5.54 8.70
N ARG A 29 8.85 4.38 9.17
CA ARG A 29 9.90 4.21 10.18
C ARG A 29 10.68 2.94 9.88
N ASP A 30 11.84 2.82 10.51
CA ASP A 30 12.59 1.59 10.46
C ASP A 30 11.93 0.57 11.39
N PHE A 31 11.86 -0.67 10.93
CA PHE A 31 11.25 -1.80 11.62
C PHE A 31 12.34 -2.85 11.80
N PRO A 32 12.63 -3.32 13.03
CA PRO A 32 13.68 -4.31 13.29
C PRO A 32 13.55 -5.58 12.43
N GLU A 33 12.33 -5.90 12.04
CA GLU A 33 12.04 -7.06 11.19
C GLU A 33 12.70 -6.94 9.80
N LEU A 34 12.90 -5.71 9.28
CA LEU A 34 13.54 -5.48 7.99
C LEU A 34 15.02 -5.87 7.96
N ASP A 35 15.68 -5.94 9.11
CA ASP A 35 17.09 -6.36 9.20
C ASP A 35 17.27 -7.80 8.69
N ARG A 36 16.23 -8.63 8.78
CA ARG A 36 16.24 -10.01 8.29
C ARG A 36 16.22 -10.11 6.76
N PHE A 37 15.84 -9.05 6.05
CA PHE A 37 15.66 -9.10 4.60
C PHE A 37 16.98 -9.32 3.87
N ALA A 38 18.06 -8.67 4.30
CA ALA A 38 19.37 -8.85 3.67
C ALA A 38 19.88 -10.30 3.84
N ASP A 39 19.87 -10.82 5.07
CA ASP A 39 20.27 -12.19 5.37
C ASP A 39 19.42 -13.22 4.60
N TRP A 40 18.12 -12.96 4.48
CA TRP A 40 17.20 -13.83 3.72
C TRP A 40 17.53 -13.85 2.22
N ILE A 41 17.92 -12.71 1.65
CA ILE A 41 18.39 -12.61 0.25
C ILE A 41 19.71 -13.35 0.07
N ASP A 42 20.67 -13.13 0.97
CA ASP A 42 22.00 -13.74 0.90
C ASP A 42 21.96 -15.26 1.09
N ALA A 43 20.99 -15.76 1.86
CA ALA A 43 20.69 -17.19 1.98
C ALA A 43 20.02 -17.82 0.74
N GLY A 44 19.77 -17.04 -0.32
CA GLY A 44 19.20 -17.52 -1.57
C GLY A 44 17.69 -17.82 -1.53
N HIS A 45 16.99 -17.40 -0.47
CA HIS A 45 15.56 -17.70 -0.30
C HIS A 45 14.65 -16.98 -1.30
N ALA A 46 15.18 -16.01 -2.05
CA ALA A 46 14.47 -15.35 -3.15
C ALA A 46 14.15 -16.27 -4.33
N GLY A 47 14.82 -17.41 -4.47
CA GLY A 47 14.70 -18.25 -5.67
C GLY A 47 14.90 -17.44 -6.95
N ASP A 48 13.96 -17.55 -7.88
CA ASP A 48 13.97 -16.85 -9.18
C ASP A 48 13.42 -15.41 -9.11
N MET A 49 13.01 -14.91 -7.94
CA MET A 49 12.47 -13.56 -7.76
C MET A 49 13.60 -12.51 -7.76
N GLU A 50 14.35 -12.40 -8.87
CA GLU A 50 15.51 -11.50 -9.03
C GLU A 50 15.19 -10.04 -8.71
N TYR A 51 13.93 -9.63 -8.93
CA TYR A 51 13.49 -8.28 -8.57
C TYR A 51 13.63 -7.97 -7.07
N LEU A 52 13.59 -8.97 -6.18
CA LEU A 52 13.81 -8.80 -4.74
C LEU A 52 15.26 -8.44 -4.41
N LYS A 53 16.21 -8.85 -5.26
CA LYS A 53 17.65 -8.57 -5.14
C LYS A 53 18.04 -7.19 -5.69
N ALA A 54 17.10 -6.44 -6.25
CA ALA A 54 17.36 -5.14 -6.85
C ALA A 54 17.98 -4.16 -5.83
N ARG A 55 19.08 -3.54 -6.22
CA ARG A 55 19.82 -2.54 -5.42
C ARG A 55 19.64 -1.14 -5.99
N HIS A 56 19.68 -0.12 -5.14
CA HIS A 56 19.75 1.28 -5.59
C HIS A 56 21.20 1.67 -5.91
N GLU A 57 21.42 2.91 -6.35
CA GLU A 57 22.72 3.39 -6.86
C GLU A 57 23.87 3.24 -5.85
N ALA A 58 23.60 3.54 -4.57
CA ALA A 58 24.53 3.33 -3.46
C ALA A 58 24.63 1.86 -2.97
N GLY A 59 24.11 0.89 -3.71
CA GLY A 59 24.38 -0.54 -3.53
C GLY A 59 23.55 -1.26 -2.46
N GLN A 60 22.64 -0.60 -1.74
CA GLN A 60 21.76 -1.30 -0.78
C GLN A 60 20.51 -1.84 -1.47
N LEU A 61 19.91 -2.89 -0.90
CA LEU A 61 18.68 -3.49 -1.42
C LEU A 61 17.54 -2.46 -1.39
N LYS A 62 16.84 -2.25 -2.51
CA LYS A 62 15.78 -1.23 -2.64
C LYS A 62 14.65 -1.41 -1.61
N ARG A 63 14.39 -2.65 -1.22
CA ARG A 63 13.33 -3.05 -0.27
C ARG A 63 13.78 -3.03 1.19
N ALA A 64 15.08 -2.92 1.48
CA ALA A 64 15.56 -2.88 2.86
C ALA A 64 15.12 -1.61 3.61
N SER A 65 14.90 -0.51 2.89
CA SER A 65 14.29 0.69 3.47
C SER A 65 13.46 1.44 2.45
N LEU A 66 12.22 1.77 2.82
CA LEU A 66 11.38 2.61 1.98
C LEU A 66 12.02 4.00 1.74
N ARG A 67 12.80 4.51 2.71
CA ARG A 67 13.49 5.80 2.59
C ARG A 67 14.50 5.81 1.46
N SER A 68 15.12 4.67 1.15
CA SER A 68 16.07 4.54 0.04
C SER A 68 15.41 4.67 -1.33
N THR A 69 14.10 4.40 -1.44
CA THR A 69 13.39 4.49 -2.73
C THR A 69 12.43 5.67 -2.80
N ILE A 70 11.84 6.08 -1.68
CA ILE A 70 10.83 7.15 -1.61
C ILE A 70 11.14 8.04 -0.38
N PRO A 71 12.22 8.84 -0.43
CA PRO A 71 12.73 9.56 0.75
C PRO A 71 11.75 10.62 1.31
N TRP A 72 10.83 11.12 0.48
CA TRP A 72 9.80 12.08 0.86
C TRP A 72 8.62 11.45 1.61
N ALA A 73 8.48 10.11 1.60
CA ALA A 73 7.34 9.45 2.20
C ALA A 73 7.36 9.54 3.74
N ARG A 74 6.25 10.01 4.32
CA ARG A 74 6.05 10.13 5.77
C ARG A 74 5.08 9.10 6.34
N SER A 75 4.15 8.63 5.50
CA SER A 75 3.14 7.64 5.84
C SER A 75 2.87 6.72 4.66
N VAL A 76 2.33 5.54 4.96
CA VAL A 76 1.85 4.55 4.00
C VAL A 76 0.38 4.31 4.27
N ILE A 77 -0.43 4.32 3.20
CA ILE A 77 -1.84 3.93 3.25
C ILE A 77 -1.92 2.50 2.72
N VAL A 78 -2.35 1.57 3.56
CA VAL A 78 -2.43 0.14 3.24
C VAL A 78 -3.89 -0.22 3.08
N CYS A 79 -4.28 -0.70 1.90
CA CYS A 79 -5.64 -1.11 1.60
C CYS A 79 -5.70 -2.62 1.35
N ALA A 80 -6.77 -3.29 1.78
CA ALA A 80 -6.94 -4.72 1.59
C ALA A 80 -8.28 -5.06 0.91
N ILE A 81 -8.24 -6.09 0.06
CA ILE A 81 -9.41 -6.67 -0.61
C ILE A 81 -9.50 -8.14 -0.23
N ASN A 82 -10.71 -8.58 0.12
CA ASN A 82 -11.00 -9.99 0.28
C ASN A 82 -11.26 -10.61 -1.10
N TYR A 83 -10.39 -11.51 -1.55
CA TYR A 83 -10.56 -12.27 -2.79
C TYR A 83 -11.24 -13.63 -2.57
N ASN A 84 -11.89 -13.83 -1.41
CA ASN A 84 -12.63 -15.05 -1.15
C ASN A 84 -13.88 -15.12 -2.02
N THR A 85 -14.09 -16.26 -2.69
CA THR A 85 -15.27 -16.53 -3.54
C THR A 85 -16.19 -17.55 -2.86
N ALA A 86 -17.41 -17.71 -3.39
CA ALA A 86 -18.38 -18.70 -2.91
C ALA A 86 -18.03 -20.15 -3.32
N GLN A 87 -17.00 -20.33 -4.12
CA GLN A 87 -16.58 -21.65 -4.61
C GLN A 87 -15.83 -22.44 -3.54
N PRO A 88 -15.90 -23.79 -3.57
CA PRO A 88 -15.22 -24.65 -2.61
C PRO A 88 -13.70 -24.40 -2.52
N LEU A 89 -13.13 -24.69 -1.36
CA LEU A 89 -11.69 -24.73 -1.16
C LEU A 89 -11.06 -25.91 -1.88
N SER A 90 -9.75 -25.82 -2.16
CA SER A 90 -9.02 -26.92 -2.78
C SER A 90 -9.01 -28.21 -1.98
N THR A 91 -9.14 -28.09 -0.66
CA THR A 91 -9.22 -29.22 0.27
C THR A 91 -10.61 -29.86 0.34
N GLN A 92 -11.62 -29.29 -0.31
CA GLN A 92 -13.01 -29.73 -0.25
C GLN A 92 -13.47 -30.50 -1.50
N VAL A 93 -12.64 -30.57 -2.54
CA VAL A 93 -12.96 -31.32 -3.77
C VAL A 93 -11.89 -32.39 -3.98
N ASN A 94 -12.32 -33.63 -4.10
CA ASN A 94 -11.44 -34.77 -4.36
C ASN A 94 -11.77 -35.35 -5.75
N ASP A 95 -11.33 -34.66 -6.82
CA ASP A 95 -11.48 -35.10 -8.21
C ASP A 95 -10.11 -35.05 -8.89
N SER A 96 -9.54 -36.23 -9.18
CA SER A 96 -8.19 -36.39 -9.76
C SER A 96 -8.07 -35.83 -11.18
N ARG A 97 -9.18 -35.47 -11.83
CA ARG A 97 -9.19 -34.85 -13.16
C ARG A 97 -9.07 -33.32 -13.13
N ARG A 98 -8.99 -32.71 -11.95
CA ARG A 98 -8.94 -31.25 -11.78
C ARG A 98 -7.60 -30.82 -11.20
N GLY A 99 -7.05 -29.74 -11.76
CA GLY A 99 -5.91 -29.01 -11.18
C GLY A 99 -6.37 -27.86 -10.28
N TRP A 100 -5.47 -27.38 -9.43
CA TRP A 100 -5.73 -26.26 -8.53
C TRP A 100 -5.08 -24.97 -9.04
N ILE A 101 -5.87 -23.90 -9.09
CA ILE A 101 -5.41 -22.54 -9.36
C ILE A 101 -5.59 -21.73 -8.08
N SER A 102 -4.60 -20.94 -7.70
CA SER A 102 -4.70 -20.03 -6.55
C SER A 102 -5.82 -19.00 -6.72
N ARG A 103 -6.59 -18.75 -5.65
CA ARG A 103 -7.83 -17.96 -5.71
C ARG A 103 -7.63 -16.50 -6.09
N TYR A 104 -6.45 -15.92 -5.84
CA TYR A 104 -6.12 -14.58 -6.29
C TYR A 104 -6.11 -14.44 -7.82
N ALA A 105 -5.96 -15.55 -8.56
CA ALA A 105 -5.91 -15.59 -10.02
C ALA A 105 -7.26 -15.96 -10.66
N TRP A 106 -8.36 -16.01 -9.88
CA TRP A 106 -9.68 -16.40 -10.40
C TRP A 106 -10.50 -15.22 -10.95
N GLY A 107 -10.02 -14.00 -10.75
CA GLY A 107 -10.64 -12.81 -11.33
C GLY A 107 -10.62 -12.87 -12.86
N GLN A 108 -11.60 -12.21 -13.48
CA GLN A 108 -11.61 -12.02 -14.94
C GLN A 108 -10.50 -11.06 -15.40
N GLU A 109 -10.07 -10.16 -14.51
CA GLU A 109 -8.96 -9.24 -14.71
C GLU A 109 -7.82 -9.57 -13.74
N ASP A 110 -6.58 -9.34 -14.17
CA ASP A 110 -5.41 -9.38 -13.31
C ASP A 110 -5.60 -8.48 -12.08
N TYR A 111 -5.39 -9.05 -10.89
CA TYR A 111 -5.59 -8.34 -9.63
C TYR A 111 -4.73 -7.08 -9.53
N HIS A 112 -3.54 -7.04 -10.13
CA HIS A 112 -2.68 -5.85 -10.15
C HIS A 112 -3.41 -4.66 -10.77
N ASN A 113 -4.03 -4.87 -11.94
CA ASN A 113 -4.77 -3.83 -12.65
C ASN A 113 -6.03 -3.44 -11.88
N ALA A 114 -6.79 -4.43 -11.42
CA ALA A 114 -8.04 -4.21 -10.70
C ALA A 114 -7.81 -3.44 -9.37
N VAL A 115 -6.76 -3.77 -8.62
CA VAL A 115 -6.40 -3.10 -7.36
C VAL A 115 -5.82 -1.71 -7.65
N MET A 116 -4.94 -1.58 -8.65
CA MET A 116 -4.34 -0.29 -9.01
C MET A 116 -5.39 0.74 -9.40
N LYS A 117 -6.40 0.37 -10.20
CA LYS A 117 -7.53 1.25 -10.55
C LYS A 117 -8.21 1.81 -9.30
N ARG A 118 -8.46 0.97 -8.28
CA ARG A 118 -9.07 1.39 -7.02
C ARG A 118 -8.15 2.31 -6.21
N LEU A 119 -6.85 1.99 -6.13
CA LEU A 119 -5.87 2.87 -5.46
C LEU A 119 -5.82 4.25 -6.10
N ARG A 120 -5.92 4.34 -7.44
CA ARG A 120 -5.96 5.63 -8.16
C ARG A 120 -7.22 6.44 -7.86
N LEU A 121 -8.36 5.80 -7.62
CA LEU A 121 -9.56 6.50 -7.14
C LEU A 121 -9.34 7.12 -5.75
N VAL A 122 -8.70 6.37 -4.84
CA VAL A 122 -8.34 6.88 -3.51
C VAL A 122 -7.35 8.04 -3.59
N GLU A 123 -6.30 7.90 -4.41
CA GLU A 123 -5.29 8.94 -4.65
C GLU A 123 -5.93 10.22 -5.21
N ALA A 124 -6.80 10.10 -6.21
CA ALA A 124 -7.52 11.23 -6.80
C ALA A 124 -8.42 11.93 -5.76
N ALA A 125 -9.19 11.16 -4.98
CA ALA A 125 -10.05 11.71 -3.93
C ALA A 125 -9.24 12.44 -2.85
N LEU A 126 -8.11 11.87 -2.41
CA LEU A 126 -7.22 12.50 -1.43
C LEU A 126 -6.64 13.82 -1.97
N ASN A 127 -6.14 13.82 -3.19
CA ASN A 127 -5.59 15.01 -3.84
C ASN A 127 -6.66 16.12 -3.96
N GLN A 128 -7.89 15.75 -4.31
CA GLN A 128 -9.02 16.67 -4.39
C GLN A 128 -9.38 17.24 -3.02
N HIS A 129 -9.50 16.40 -1.99
CA HIS A 129 -9.81 16.83 -0.61
C HIS A 129 -8.77 17.80 -0.06
N CYS A 130 -7.48 17.55 -0.33
CA CYS A 130 -6.40 18.44 0.09
C CYS A 130 -6.34 19.75 -0.71
N SER A 131 -6.95 19.79 -1.91
CA SER A 131 -6.95 20.95 -2.80
C SER A 131 -8.18 21.86 -2.64
N ASP A 132 -9.28 21.41 -2.02
CA ASP A 132 -10.50 22.23 -1.86
C ASP A 132 -10.28 23.35 -0.81
N PRO A 133 -10.37 24.64 -1.19
CA PRO A 133 -10.23 25.75 -0.26
C PRO A 133 -11.36 25.79 0.79
N ARG A 134 -12.52 25.20 0.51
CA ARG A 134 -13.73 25.26 1.34
C ARG A 134 -13.73 24.26 2.50
N GLY A 135 -12.83 23.27 2.48
CA GLY A 135 -12.59 22.34 3.59
C GLY A 135 -11.77 22.94 4.74
N GLN A 136 -11.33 24.20 4.62
CA GLN A 136 -10.69 24.95 5.71
C GLN A 136 -11.75 25.44 6.71
N THR A 137 -12.41 24.51 7.39
CA THR A 137 -13.30 24.86 8.50
C THR A 137 -12.47 25.42 9.65
N THR A 138 -12.91 26.56 10.15
CA THR A 138 -12.35 27.35 11.24
C THR A 138 -12.22 26.56 12.54
N ALA A 139 -11.08 25.90 12.77
CA ALA A 139 -10.68 25.50 14.12
C ALA A 139 -9.82 26.63 14.72
N LYS A 140 -10.47 27.58 15.39
CA LYS A 140 -9.82 28.37 16.44
C LYS A 140 -9.58 27.40 17.60
N ASP A 141 -8.39 26.82 17.68
CA ASP A 141 -7.76 26.49 18.95
C ASP A 141 -6.26 26.23 18.76
N SER A 142 -5.50 26.74 19.71
CA SER A 142 -4.04 26.75 19.77
C SER A 142 -3.44 25.34 19.82
N ALA A 143 -2.74 24.92 18.76
CA ALA A 143 -1.65 23.93 18.85
C ALA A 143 -0.89 23.82 17.52
N VAL A 144 0.45 23.88 17.61
CA VAL A 144 1.47 23.38 16.65
C VAL A 144 1.17 23.59 15.16
N ARG A 145 1.90 24.51 14.50
CA ARG A 145 1.92 24.63 13.03
C ARG A 145 2.13 23.25 12.39
N ASP A 146 1.10 22.77 11.70
CA ASP A 146 1.13 21.47 11.00
C ASP A 146 2.20 21.53 9.89
N PRO A 147 3.21 20.63 9.88
CA PRO A 147 4.27 20.61 8.87
C PRO A 147 3.80 20.37 7.44
N LEU A 148 2.50 20.15 7.21
CA LEU A 148 1.89 20.00 5.88
C LEU A 148 1.24 21.29 5.36
N SER A 149 1.48 22.43 6.00
CA SER A 149 0.80 23.70 5.70
C SER A 149 1.14 24.36 4.35
N ALA A 150 1.83 23.70 3.41
CA ALA A 150 2.10 24.26 2.08
C ALA A 150 2.30 23.19 0.99
N GLY A 151 1.22 22.61 0.46
CA GLY A 151 1.29 21.85 -0.79
C GLY A 151 0.24 20.75 -0.94
N GLN A 152 0.04 20.30 -2.19
CA GLN A 152 -0.66 19.04 -2.47
C GLN A 152 0.15 17.86 -1.93
N PRO A 153 -0.51 16.80 -1.42
CA PRO A 153 0.21 15.62 -0.97
C PRO A 153 0.92 14.96 -2.16
N GLN A 154 2.22 14.73 -2.03
CA GLN A 154 2.96 13.88 -2.95
C GLN A 154 2.57 12.42 -2.68
N THR A 155 2.16 11.68 -3.71
CA THR A 155 1.60 10.33 -3.59
C THR A 155 2.20 9.37 -4.61
N ARG A 156 2.20 8.07 -4.28
CA ARG A 156 2.62 6.99 -5.19
C ARG A 156 1.95 5.68 -4.81
N CYS A 157 1.30 5.03 -5.78
CA CYS A 157 0.61 3.75 -5.58
C CYS A 157 1.45 2.55 -6.07
N TYR A 158 1.36 1.45 -5.33
CA TYR A 158 1.97 0.17 -5.67
C TYR A 158 1.00 -0.99 -5.38
N VAL A 159 1.15 -2.08 -6.13
CA VAL A 159 0.49 -3.37 -5.90
C VAL A 159 1.50 -4.45 -6.26
N ASP A 160 2.02 -5.21 -5.29
CA ASP A 160 2.96 -6.37 -5.40
C ASP A 160 4.34 -6.09 -6.04
N THR A 161 4.41 -5.01 -6.80
CA THR A 161 5.56 -4.58 -7.62
C THR A 161 6.35 -3.45 -6.96
N GLY A 162 5.93 -3.02 -5.78
CA GLY A 162 6.53 -1.90 -5.07
C GLY A 162 7.91 -2.22 -4.48
N PRO A 163 8.70 -1.18 -4.19
CA PRO A 163 9.96 -1.29 -3.46
C PRO A 163 9.73 -1.40 -1.94
N VAL A 164 8.66 -2.10 -1.53
CA VAL A 164 8.25 -2.24 -0.13
C VAL A 164 8.25 -3.71 0.23
N VAL A 165 8.72 -4.06 1.42
CA VAL A 165 8.49 -5.38 2.00
C VAL A 165 7.06 -5.40 2.52
N GLU A 166 6.17 -6.10 1.82
CA GLU A 166 4.74 -6.15 2.17
C GLU A 166 4.45 -7.14 3.31
N ARG A 167 5.38 -8.05 3.60
CA ARG A 167 5.31 -9.08 4.66
C ARG A 167 6.71 -9.34 5.20
N VAL A 168 6.86 -9.37 6.52
CA VAL A 168 8.12 -9.70 7.22
C VAL A 168 7.94 -10.96 8.06
#